data_AF-A0A3D0ULS0-F1
#
_entry.id   AF-A0A3D0ULS0-F1
#
_cell.length_a   1.000
_cell.length_b   1.000
_cell.length_c   1.000
_cell.angle_alpha   90.00
_cell.angle_beta   90.00
_cell.angle_gamma   90.00
#
_symmetry.space_group_name_H-M   'P 1'
#
loop_
_entity.id
_entity.type
_entity.pdbx_description
1 polymer ?
#
loop_
_entity_poly.entity_id
_entity_poly.type
_entity_poly.pdbx_seq_one_letter_code
_entity_poly.pdbx_strand_id
1 'polypeptide(L)' 'AITHFSQGKIRGELTVIVAGAGEDVYRWTVSEVRESLAEQLSKGIKRKEAAAIVAQMSGWRKKEVYELSLSQRD' A
#
# COMPACT_ATOMS: atom_id res chain seq x y z
N ALA A 1 -14.16 16.46 8.64
CA ALA A 1 -13.59 15.76 9.82
C ALA A 1 -12.07 15.97 9.96
N ILE A 2 -11.26 15.83 8.91
CA ILE A 2 -9.77 15.91 8.99
C ILE A 2 -9.25 17.34 9.30
N THR A 3 -9.97 18.39 8.89
CA THR A 3 -9.49 19.79 8.97
C THR A 3 -9.35 20.35 10.40
N HIS A 4 -9.96 19.74 11.42
CA HIS A 4 -9.95 20.26 12.79
C HIS A 4 -8.66 19.93 13.58
N PHE A 5 -7.86 18.97 13.12
CA PHE A 5 -6.70 18.45 13.87
C PHE A 5 -5.36 19.11 13.52
N SER A 6 -5.34 20.07 12.59
CA SER A 6 -4.08 20.62 12.06
C SER A 6 -3.47 21.79 12.86
N GLN A 7 -4.15 22.32 13.89
CA GLN A 7 -3.76 23.63 14.47
C GLN A 7 -3.73 23.74 16.01
N GLY A 8 -3.72 22.63 16.75
CA GLY A 8 -3.62 22.69 18.21
C GLY A 8 -2.98 21.46 18.82
N LYS A 9 -2.05 21.66 19.78
CA LYS A 9 -1.46 20.59 20.59
C LYS A 9 -2.60 19.81 21.27
N ILE A 10 -2.82 18.57 20.86
CA ILE A 10 -3.79 17.69 21.50
C ILE A 10 -3.35 17.52 22.97
N ARG A 11 -4.17 17.99 23.91
CA ARG A 11 -3.98 17.73 25.34
C ARG A 11 -4.88 16.55 25.71
N GLY A 12 -4.32 15.34 25.76
CA GLY A 12 -5.04 14.11 26.10
C GLY A 12 -4.63 12.91 25.25
N GLU A 13 -5.32 11.78 25.41
CA GLU A 13 -5.16 10.58 24.59
C GLU A 13 -6.05 10.66 23.33
N LEU A 14 -5.49 10.32 22.16
CA LEU A 14 -6.24 10.15 20.92
C LEU A 14 -6.29 8.65 20.59
N THR A 15 -7.42 8.01 20.85
CA THR A 15 -7.63 6.62 20.47
C THR A 15 -8.16 6.57 19.03
N VAL A 16 -7.36 6.04 18.10
CA VAL A 16 -7.81 5.78 16.72
C VAL A 16 -8.46 4.40 16.70
N ILE A 17 -9.76 4.36 16.49
CA ILE A 17 -10.51 3.12 16.25
C ILE A 17 -10.48 2.85 14.76
N VAL A 18 -9.67 1.88 14.33
CA VAL A 18 -9.78 1.30 12.99
C VAL A 18 -10.84 0.21 13.10
N ALA A 19 -11.98 0.40 12.42
CA ALA A 19 -13.03 -0.62 12.37
C ALA A 19 -12.41 -1.95 11.92
N GLY A 20 -12.77 -3.05 12.59
CA GLY A 20 -12.30 -4.38 12.24
C GLY A 20 -12.60 -4.66 10.77
N ALA A 21 -11.60 -5.17 10.04
CA ALA A 21 -11.77 -5.56 8.65
C ALA A 21 -12.92 -6.57 8.56
N GLY A 22 -14.01 -6.20 7.91
CA GLY A 22 -14.91 -7.20 7.35
C GLY A 22 -14.10 -8.12 6.43
N GLU A 23 -14.60 -9.33 6.16
CA GLU A 23 -13.93 -10.32 5.29
C GLU A 23 -13.70 -9.84 3.84
N ASP A 24 -14.08 -8.62 3.50
CA ASP A 24 -13.47 -7.87 2.41
C ASP A 24 -12.03 -7.52 2.79
N VAL A 25 -11.16 -8.54 2.69
CA VAL A 25 -9.71 -8.40 2.57
C VAL A 25 -9.49 -7.25 1.60
N TYR A 26 -9.06 -6.08 2.12
CA TYR A 26 -8.85 -4.86 1.35
C TYR A 26 -7.71 -5.11 0.35
N ARG A 27 -8.07 -5.76 -0.76
CA ARG A 27 -7.19 -6.05 -1.86
C ARG A 27 -7.00 -4.74 -2.59
N TRP A 28 -5.76 -4.27 -2.67
CA TRP A 28 -5.45 -3.04 -3.38
C TRP A 28 -5.93 -3.11 -4.82
N THR A 29 -6.24 -1.96 -5.37
CA THR A 29 -6.45 -1.81 -6.81
C THR A 29 -5.15 -2.04 -7.57
N VAL A 30 -5.27 -2.32 -8.87
CA VAL A 30 -4.10 -2.44 -9.76
C VAL A 30 -3.25 -1.16 -9.75
N SER A 31 -3.88 0.01 -9.63
CA SER A 31 -3.19 1.31 -9.60
C SER A 31 -2.32 1.46 -8.36
N GLU A 32 -2.85 1.15 -7.17
CA GLU A 32 -2.09 1.18 -5.90
C GLU A 32 -0.89 0.20 -5.94
N VAL A 33 -1.10 -1.01 -6.50
CA VAL A 33 -0.02 -1.98 -6.70
C VAL A 33 1.07 -1.44 -7.63
N ARG A 34 0.69 -0.80 -8.75
CA ARG A 34 1.61 -0.22 -9.74
C ARG A 34 2.40 0.95 -9.19
N GLU A 35 1.76 1.84 -8.45
CA GLU A 35 2.39 2.99 -7.81
C GLU A 35 3.43 2.54 -6.78
N SER A 36 3.05 1.61 -5.90
CA SER A 36 3.97 1.08 -4.90
C SER A 36 5.13 0.30 -5.54
N LEU A 37 4.87 -0.49 -6.59
CA LEU A 37 5.94 -1.14 -7.37
C LEU A 37 6.92 -0.12 -7.95
N ALA A 38 6.43 0.96 -8.56
CA ALA A 38 7.29 2.01 -9.11
C ALA A 38 8.14 2.68 -8.02
N GLU A 39 7.58 2.91 -6.83
CA GLU A 39 8.29 3.45 -5.68
C GLU A 39 9.41 2.51 -5.18
N GLN A 40 9.17 1.20 -5.08
CA GLN A 40 10.21 0.26 -4.69
C GLN A 40 11.32 0.18 -5.74
N LEU A 41 10.97 0.22 -7.03
CA LEU A 41 11.93 0.20 -8.12
C LEU A 41 12.78 1.47 -8.18
N SER A 42 12.20 2.64 -7.89
CA SER A 42 12.94 3.91 -7.84
C SER A 42 13.94 3.95 -6.69
N LYS A 43 13.68 3.20 -5.61
CA LYS A 43 14.62 2.95 -4.50
C LYS A 43 15.75 1.96 -4.86
N GLY A 44 15.79 1.45 -6.10
CA GLY A 44 16.80 0.51 -6.57
C GLY A 44 16.55 -0.95 -6.15
N ILE A 45 15.40 -1.25 -5.55
CA ILE A 45 15.05 -2.61 -5.15
C ILE A 45 14.82 -3.46 -6.39
N LYS A 46 15.34 -4.68 -6.40
CA LYS A 46 15.17 -5.59 -7.53
C LYS A 46 13.69 -5.97 -7.68
N ARG A 47 13.17 -6.00 -8.91
CA ARG A 47 11.77 -6.35 -9.24
C ARG A 47 11.19 -7.53 -8.45
N LYS A 48 11.95 -8.62 -8.33
CA LYS A 48 11.50 -9.84 -7.62
C LYS A 48 11.25 -9.60 -6.12
N GLU A 49 12.04 -8.71 -5.52
CA GLU A 49 11.93 -8.31 -4.12
C GLU A 49 10.85 -7.25 -3.95
N ALA A 50 10.79 -6.24 -4.83
CA ALA A 50 9.71 -5.27 -4.88
C ALA A 50 8.33 -5.94 -4.97
N ALA A 51 8.17 -6.95 -5.85
CA ALA A 51 6.93 -7.70 -5.96
C ALA A 51 6.58 -8.50 -4.69
N ALA A 52 7.58 -8.95 -3.92
CA ALA A 52 7.35 -9.65 -2.66
C ALA A 52 6.92 -8.70 -1.54
N ILE A 53 7.48 -7.48 -1.50
CA ILE A 53 7.12 -6.43 -0.56
C ILE A 53 5.68 -5.98 -0.81
N VAL A 54 5.36 -5.63 -2.06
CA VAL A 54 4.03 -5.13 -2.44
C VAL A 54 2.95 -6.19 -2.24
N ALA A 55 3.23 -7.47 -2.53
CA ALA A 55 2.27 -8.56 -2.27
C ALA A 55 1.87 -8.71 -0.79
N GLN A 56 2.83 -8.53 0.13
CA GLN A 56 2.55 -8.60 1.58
C GLN A 56 1.65 -7.46 2.06
N MET A 57 1.70 -6.30 1.40
CA MET A 57 0.94 -5.12 1.79
C MET A 57 -0.43 -5.02 1.10
N SER A 58 -0.54 -5.59 -0.11
CA SER A 58 -1.67 -5.35 -1.02
C SER A 58 -2.77 -6.41 -1.01
N GLY A 59 -2.52 -7.56 -0.39
CA GLY A 59 -3.40 -8.73 -0.49
C GLY A 59 -3.35 -9.44 -1.84
N TRP A 60 -2.42 -9.07 -2.73
CA TRP A 60 -2.19 -9.75 -4.01
C TRP A 60 -1.22 -10.91 -3.87
N ARG A 61 -1.35 -11.93 -4.74
CA ARG A 61 -0.32 -12.97 -4.81
C ARG A 61 0.93 -12.38 -5.45
N LYS A 62 2.10 -12.74 -4.91
CA LYS A 62 3.41 -12.33 -5.44
C LYS A 62 3.56 -12.55 -6.95
N LYS A 63 2.99 -13.63 -7.50
CA LYS A 63 3.03 -13.92 -8.94
C LYS A 63 2.29 -12.84 -9.75
N GLU A 64 1.10 -12.44 -9.32
CA GLU A 64 0.30 -11.41 -9.99
C GLU A 64 1.01 -10.05 -9.96
N VAL A 65 1.60 -9.70 -8.82
CA VAL A 65 2.39 -8.46 -8.68
C VAL A 65 3.64 -8.49 -9.55
N TYR A 66 4.31 -9.64 -9.65
CA TYR A 66 5.48 -9.80 -10.51
C TYR A 66 5.13 -9.63 -11.99
N GLU A 67 4.02 -10.23 -12.44
CA GLU A 67 3.51 -10.06 -13.81
C GLU A 67 3.20 -8.59 -14.11
N LEU A 68 2.54 -7.88 -13.19
CA LEU A 68 2.30 -6.44 -13.32
C LEU A 68 3.60 -5.63 -13.45
N SER A 69 4.67 -6.03 -12.76
CA SER A 69 5.98 -5.37 -12.86
C SER A 69 6.66 -5.58 -14.23
N LEU A 70 6.27 -6.61 -14.98
CA LEU A 70 6.77 -6.88 -16.33
C LEU A 70 5.99 -6.09 -17.38
N SER A 71 4.67 -5.93 -17.19
CA SER A 71 3.78 -5.18 -18.09
C SER A 71 3.85 -3.66 -17.94
N GLN A 72 4.62 -3.12 -16.99
CA GLN A 72 4.85 -1.68 -16.83
C GLN A 72 5.84 -1.10 -17.85
N ARG A 73 6.38 -1.93 -18.76
CA ARG A 73 7.22 -1.53 -19.89
C ARG A 73 6.36 -1.38 -21.14
N ASP A 74 5.58 -0.31 -21.22
CA ASP A 74 5.07 0.27 -22.47
C ASP A 74 4.94 1.78 -22.28
#